data_AF-A0A836TGQ0-F1
#
_entry.id   AF-A0A836TGQ0-F1
#
_cell.length_a   1.000
_cell.length_b   1.000
_cell.length_c   1.000
_cell.angle_alpha   90.00
_cell.angle_beta   90.00
_cell.angle_gamma   90.00
#
_symmetry.space_group_name_H-M   'P 1'
#
loop_
_entity.id
_entity.type
_entity.pdbx_description
1 polymer ?
#
loop_
_entity_poly.entity_id
_entity_poly.type
_entity_poly.pdbx_seq_one_letter_code
_entity_poly.pdbx_strand_id
1 'polypeptide(L)'
;MILATVAQVFGLRAQDFQTVRVLELGCAGGGNLAPMAAAYPDSAFVGIDLSKGHTAAANKMVADLNDVLEAIVGEDVLEAVGHREGAGQIAVGTRLPC
;
A
#
# COMPACT_ATOMS: atom_id res chain seq x y z
N MET A 1 9.02 -4.93 6.96
CA MET A 1 9.35 -5.78 8.14
C MET A 1 10.57 -5.30 8.93
N ILE A 2 11.70 -4.95 8.30
CA ILE A 2 12.93 -4.46 8.99
C ILE A 2 12.63 -3.32 9.99
N LEU A 3 11.73 -2.40 9.64
CA LEU A 3 11.36 -1.27 10.52
C LEU A 3 10.83 -1.72 11.88
N ALA A 4 10.13 -2.86 11.97
CA ALA A 4 9.69 -3.36 13.27
C ALA A 4 10.85 -3.91 14.10
N THR A 5 11.81 -4.59 13.47
CA THR A 5 13.02 -5.04 14.16
C THR A 5 13.78 -3.86 14.73
N VAL A 6 13.94 -2.80 13.93
CA VAL A 6 14.56 -1.54 14.37
C VAL A 6 13.77 -0.94 15.53
N ALA A 7 12.43 -0.85 15.42
CA ALA A 7 11.58 -0.36 16.49
C ALA A 7 11.80 -1.14 17.80
N GLN A 8 11.82 -2.48 17.74
CA GLN A 8 12.07 -3.34 18.90
C GLN A 8 13.45 -3.10 19.52
N VAL A 9 14.51 -2.95 18.71
CA VAL A 9 15.87 -2.65 19.19
C VAL A 9 15.91 -1.33 19.96
N PHE A 10 15.13 -0.33 19.54
CA PHE A 10 15.03 0.97 20.21
C PHE A 10 13.93 1.02 21.29
N GLY A 11 13.33 -0.11 21.67
CA GLY A 11 12.30 -0.17 22.71
C GLY A 11 10.95 0.42 22.31
N LEU A 12 10.71 0.62 21.01
CA LEU A 12 9.44 1.09 20.46
C LEU A 12 8.52 -0.10 20.14
N ARG A 13 7.22 0.08 20.37
CA ARG A 13 6.22 -0.93 20.00
C ARG A 13 5.97 -0.88 18.49
N ALA A 14 6.32 -1.94 17.79
CA ALA A 14 5.91 -2.15 16.41
C ALA A 14 4.43 -2.57 16.33
N GLN A 15 3.77 -2.21 15.21
CA GLN A 15 2.44 -2.75 14.89
C GLN A 15 2.51 -4.22 14.50
N ASP A 16 1.40 -4.94 14.72
CA ASP A 16 1.24 -6.32 14.29
C ASP A 16 1.18 -6.40 12.77
N PHE A 17 2.03 -7.24 12.18
CA PHE A 17 2.12 -7.45 10.75
C PHE A 17 0.90 -8.15 10.15
N GLN A 18 0.06 -8.77 10.97
CA GLN A 18 -1.20 -9.35 10.50
C GLN A 18 -2.24 -8.27 10.17
N THR A 19 -2.09 -7.04 10.66
CA THR A 19 -3.11 -5.97 10.50
C THR A 19 -2.51 -4.60 10.20
N VAL A 20 -1.25 -4.56 9.75
CA VAL A 20 -0.52 -3.31 9.54
C VAL A 20 -1.01 -2.61 8.26
N ARG A 21 -0.87 -1.28 8.25
CA ARG A 21 -1.11 -0.46 7.07
C ARG A 21 0.20 0.13 6.58
N VAL A 22 0.55 -0.11 5.32
CA VAL A 22 1.83 0.33 4.73
C VAL A 22 1.56 1.19 3.50
N LEU A 23 2.23 2.33 3.43
CA LEU A 23 2.24 3.23 2.28
C LEU A 23 3.65 3.28 1.68
N GLU A 24 3.76 3.10 0.37
CA GLU A 24 4.99 3.34 -0.39
C GLU A 24 4.79 4.47 -1.40
N LEU A 25 5.61 5.52 -1.29
CA LEU A 25 5.65 6.63 -2.24
C LEU A 25 6.76 6.36 -3.27
N GLY A 26 6.45 6.51 -4.55
CA GLY A 26 7.32 6.07 -5.65
C GLY A 26 7.42 4.55 -5.72
N CYS A 27 6.28 3.84 -5.64
CA CYS A 27 6.27 2.38 -5.55
C CYS A 27 6.72 1.66 -6.84
N ALA A 28 6.90 2.39 -7.94
CA ALA A 28 7.20 1.86 -9.26
C ALA A 28 6.30 0.66 -9.59
N GLY A 29 6.90 -0.48 -9.95
CA GLY A 29 6.20 -1.73 -10.24
C GLY A 29 5.57 -2.44 -9.04
N GLY A 30 5.61 -1.88 -7.83
CA GLY A 30 5.10 -2.50 -6.61
C GLY A 30 5.96 -3.64 -6.06
N GLY A 31 7.24 -3.72 -6.47
CA GLY A 31 8.13 -4.86 -6.15
C GLY A 31 8.39 -5.08 -4.66
N ASN A 32 8.21 -4.05 -3.82
CA ASN A 32 8.31 -4.18 -2.37
C ASN A 32 6.95 -4.50 -1.73
N LEU A 33 5.87 -3.84 -2.18
CA LEU A 33 4.53 -4.03 -1.64
C LEU A 33 3.93 -5.40 -2.00
N ALA A 34 4.04 -5.85 -3.25
CA ALA A 34 3.44 -7.10 -3.71
C ALA A 34 3.85 -8.35 -2.90
N PRO A 35 5.15 -8.61 -2.64
CA PRO A 35 5.53 -9.75 -1.80
C PRO A 35 5.10 -9.58 -0.33
N MET A 36 5.03 -8.36 0.19
CA MET A 36 4.53 -8.13 1.55
C MET A 36 3.02 -8.36 1.64
N ALA A 37 2.25 -7.88 0.67
CA ALA A 37 0.83 -8.15 0.55
C ALA A 37 0.58 -9.66 0.54
N ALA A 38 1.25 -10.40 -0.36
CA ALA A 38 1.11 -11.86 -0.44
C ALA A 38 1.43 -12.59 0.88
N ALA A 39 2.38 -12.08 1.67
CA ALA A 39 2.76 -12.68 2.94
C ALA A 39 1.82 -12.31 4.11
N TYR A 40 1.10 -11.18 4.01
CA TYR A 40 0.26 -10.63 5.07
C TYR A 40 -1.12 -10.22 4.53
N PRO A 41 -2.00 -11.20 4.25
CA PRO A 41 -3.23 -10.94 3.52
C PRO A 41 -4.30 -10.14 4.27
N ASP A 42 -4.19 -10.06 5.59
CA ASP A 42 -5.07 -9.25 6.44
C ASP A 42 -4.53 -7.83 6.69
N SER A 43 -3.37 -7.48 6.10
CA SER A 43 -2.78 -6.15 6.13
C SER A 43 -3.12 -5.34 4.88
N ALA A 44 -3.09 -4.02 4.98
CA ALA A 44 -3.38 -3.12 3.86
C ALA A 44 -2.11 -2.45 3.32
N PHE A 45 -1.96 -2.48 2.01
CA PHE A 45 -0.78 -1.95 1.32
C PHE A 45 -1.23 -1.00 0.21
N VAL A 46 -0.67 0.21 0.20
CA VAL A 46 -0.97 1.25 -0.78
C VAL A 46 0.33 1.76 -1.40
N GLY A 47 0.37 1.81 -2.72
CA GLY A 47 1.45 2.41 -3.50
C GLY A 47 0.99 3.66 -4.23
N ILE A 48 1.83 4.69 -4.27
CA ILE A 48 1.60 5.89 -5.08
C ILE A 48 2.80 6.09 -5.99
N ASP A 49 2.58 6.24 -7.30
CA ASP A 49 3.64 6.50 -8.27
C ASP A 49 3.14 7.36 -9.44
N LEU A 50 3.90 8.39 -9.82
CA LEU A 50 3.53 9.31 -10.90
C LEU A 50 3.61 8.67 -12.30
N SER A 51 4.35 7.57 -12.46
CA SER A 51 4.54 6.91 -13.75
C SER A 51 3.35 6.03 -14.10
N LYS A 52 2.65 6.40 -15.17
CA LYS A 52 1.59 5.58 -15.79
C LYS A 52 2.09 4.19 -16.21
N GLY A 53 3.35 4.07 -16.62
CA GLY A 53 3.94 2.78 -16.99
C GLY A 53 4.15 1.87 -15.79
N HIS A 54 4.62 2.44 -14.67
CA HIS A 54 4.81 1.72 -13.42
C HIS A 54 3.49 1.25 -12.83
N THR A 55 2.51 2.14 -12.73
CA THR A 55 1.16 1.81 -12.21
C THR A 55 0.48 0.72 -13.04
N ALA A 56 0.57 0.78 -14.37
CA ALA A 56 0.02 -0.27 -15.25
C ALA A 56 0.73 -1.63 -15.05
N ALA A 57 2.07 -1.64 -14.98
CA ALA A 57 2.84 -2.86 -14.75
C ALA A 57 2.52 -3.49 -13.39
N ALA A 58 2.39 -2.65 -12.36
CA ALA A 58 2.13 -3.09 -11.02
C ALA A 58 0.69 -3.60 -10.83
N ASN A 59 -0.31 -2.92 -11.41
CA ASN A 59 -1.69 -3.40 -11.43
C ASN A 59 -1.82 -4.74 -12.17
N LYS A 60 -1.06 -4.95 -13.25
CA LYS A 60 -1.00 -6.25 -13.93
C LYS A 60 -0.42 -7.34 -13.03
N MET A 61 0.69 -7.04 -12.33
CA MET A 61 1.32 -7.98 -11.41
C MET A 61 0.35 -8.39 -10.29
N VAL A 62 -0.45 -7.43 -9.82
CA VAL A 62 -1.33 -7.57 -8.65
C VAL A 62 -2.69 -8.15 -9.01
N ALA A 63 -3.17 -7.98 -10.25
CA ALA A 63 -4.37 -8.65 -10.73
C ALA A 63 -4.28 -10.19 -10.59
N ASP A 64 -3.07 -10.74 -10.67
CA ASP A 64 -2.82 -12.17 -10.47
C ASP A 64 -2.79 -12.58 -8.98
N LEU A 65 -2.79 -11.62 -8.05
CA LEU A 65 -2.60 -11.82 -6.61
C LEU A 65 -3.90 -11.89 -5.77
N ASN A 66 -5.10 -11.86 -6.36
CA ASN A 66 -6.40 -12.04 -5.67
C ASN A 66 -6.55 -11.26 -4.33
N ASP A 67 -6.95 -9.98 -4.42
CA ASP A 67 -7.48 -9.13 -3.33
C ASP A 67 -6.52 -8.62 -2.24
N VAL A 68 -5.19 -8.75 -2.42
CA VAL A 68 -4.23 -8.46 -1.33
C VAL A 68 -3.54 -7.08 -1.38
N LEU A 69 -3.59 -6.39 -2.51
CA LEU A 69 -3.00 -5.04 -2.65
C LEU A 69 -4.06 -4.06 -3.14
N GLU A 70 -4.45 -3.11 -2.28
CA GLU A 70 -5.68 -2.34 -2.44
C GLU A 70 -5.55 -1.12 -3.38
N ALA A 71 -4.37 -0.57 -3.65
CA ALA A 71 -4.26 0.50 -4.66
C ALA A 71 -2.82 0.79 -5.10
N ILE A 72 -2.63 0.97 -6.41
CA ILE A 72 -1.50 1.70 -6.97
C ILE A 72 -2.06 2.92 -7.70
N VAL A 73 -1.93 4.08 -7.05
CA VAL A 73 -2.53 5.32 -7.51
C VAL A 73 -1.51 6.10 -8.34
N GLY A 74 -1.92 6.44 -9.57
CA GLY A 74 -1.15 7.23 -10.52
C GLY A 74 -1.24 8.73 -10.30
N GLU A 75 -1.19 9.20 -9.06
CA GLU A 75 -1.47 10.60 -8.68
C GLU A 75 -0.30 11.26 -7.94
N ASP A 76 -0.30 12.59 -7.93
CA ASP A 76 0.62 13.38 -7.11
C ASP A 76 0.28 13.20 -5.62
N VAL A 77 1.30 13.13 -4.76
CA VAL A 77 1.12 12.94 -3.31
C VAL A 77 0.28 14.07 -2.70
N LEU A 78 0.40 15.30 -3.22
CA LEU A 78 -0.40 16.44 -2.78
C LEU A 78 -1.89 16.29 -3.13
N GLU A 79 -2.20 15.66 -4.26
CA GLU A 79 -3.57 15.35 -4.67
C GLU A 79 -4.13 14.19 -3.83
N ALA A 80 -3.33 13.14 -3.59
CA ALA A 80 -3.71 12.00 -2.76
C ALA A 80 -4.00 12.38 -1.29
N VAL A 81 -3.29 13.36 -0.73
CA VAL A 81 -3.54 13.89 0.62
C VAL A 81 -4.83 14.72 0.69
N GLY A 82 -5.26 15.30 -0.43
CA GLY A 82 -6.48 16.11 -0.56
C GLY A 82 -7.80 15.30 -0.58
N HIS A 83 -7.74 13.98 -0.75
CA HIS A 83 -8.93 13.10 -0.76
C HIS A 83 -9.50 12.77 0.64
N ARG A 84 -9.21 13.61 1.65
CA ARG A 84 -10.01 13.62 2.87
C ARG A 84 -11.28 14.43 2.57
N GLU A 85 -12.42 13.73 2.49
CA GLU A 85 -13.77 14.26 2.30
C GLU A 85 -14.28 14.35 0.85
N GLY A 86 -14.51 13.21 0.21
CA GLY A 86 -15.35 13.19 -1.00
C GLY A 86 -15.20 11.91 -1.78
N ALA A 87 -16.33 11.30 -2.12
CA ALA A 87 -16.47 10.08 -2.90
C ALA A 87 -15.99 10.24 -4.37
N GLY A 88 -14.70 10.48 -4.57
CA GLY A 88 -13.98 10.36 -5.84
C GLY A 88 -13.08 9.13 -5.78
N GLN A 89 -12.92 8.43 -6.91
CA GLN A 89 -12.36 7.09 -7.00
C GLN A 89 -10.88 6.99 -6.59
N ILE A 90 -10.59 6.96 -5.29
CA ILE A 90 -9.68 5.95 -4.76
C ILE A 90 -10.61 4.79 -4.48
N ALA A 91 -10.59 3.74 -5.32
CA ALA A 91 -11.29 2.50 -4.99
C ALA A 91 -10.57 1.86 -3.79
N VAL A 92 -10.85 2.39 -2.61
CA VAL A 92 -10.73 1.73 -1.32
C VAL A 92 -11.75 0.60 -1.34
N GLY A 93 -11.44 -0.44 -2.11
CA GLY A 93 -12.21 -1.66 -2.20
C GLY A 93 -11.91 -2.50 -0.96
N THR A 94 -12.70 -2.31 0.09
CA THR A 94 -12.95 -3.28 1.16
C THR A 94 -11.74 -3.72 2.02
N ARG A 95 -11.16 -2.83 2.84
CA ARG A 95 -11.33 -2.86 4.31
C ARG A 95 -10.56 -1.69 4.96
N LEU A 96 -11.10 -0.47 4.85
CA LEU A 96 -10.70 0.63 5.74
C LEU A 96 -11.74 0.77 6.87
N PRO A 97 -11.63 0.06 8.01
CA PRO A 97 -12.31 0.51 9.20
C PRO A 97 -11.63 1.80 9.68
N CYS A 98 -12.49 2.72 10.12
CA CYS A 98 -12.21 4.01 10.76
C CYS A 98 -11.03 3.99 11.75
#